data_AF-A0A0G0P8Y5-F1
#
_entry.id   AF-A0A0G0P8Y5-F1
#
_cell.length_a   1.000
_cell.length_b   1.000
_cell.length_c   1.000
_cell.angle_alpha   90.00
_cell.angle_beta   90.00
_cell.angle_gamma   90.00
#
_symmetry.space_group_name_H-M   'P 1'
#
loop_
_entity.id
_entity.type
_entity.pdbx_description
1 polymer ?
#
loop_
_entity_poly.entity_id
_entity_poly.type
_entity_poly.pdbx_seq_one_letter_code
_entity_poly.pdbx_strand_id
1 'polypeptide(L)'
;MDADSIFDKQFFAYLSYKFLSAPNPYYLFWQSANVTYNNFWQVPSFIRIISFFGSLWRISLLVQGLRLIPNSVYSLSFKLLKDVGYWDTDVIPEDYRIFFKAFFKTGGKVSVEPIFLKTSMDSPKSKTYFRSLLNKYQQERRWSWGISDDAIYLKWWLTVKEAPFFKKTYIVGNVILDHVLWPVNWYIITISANLIVFLNPVFTRTSLGYNLPRMSGFILTLCLFALFVLIYVDFDMRSKRYQGASKFRQFIFPLEFVLMPISGFFLSSLPALVSHLQLIIGKRLEYKVTDKS
;
A
#
# COMPACT_ATOMS: atom_id res chain seq x y z
N MET A 1 -0.66 4.18 16.99
CA MET A 1 -1.24 2.85 16.72
C MET A 1 -2.70 3.05 16.40
N ASP A 2 -3.19 2.41 15.35
CA ASP A 2 -4.63 2.46 15.05
C ASP A 2 -5.39 1.62 16.07
N ALA A 3 -6.58 2.09 16.49
CA ALA A 3 -7.34 1.48 17.59
C ALA A 3 -7.78 0.02 17.33
N ASP A 4 -7.84 -0.39 16.07
CA ASP A 4 -8.18 -1.73 15.59
C ASP A 4 -6.97 -2.65 15.41
N SER A 5 -5.78 -2.24 15.82
CA SER A 5 -4.55 -3.02 15.65
C SER A 5 -4.48 -4.18 16.65
N ILE A 6 -4.37 -5.41 16.13
CA ILE A 6 -4.18 -6.64 16.89
C ILE A 6 -2.78 -7.19 16.57
N PHE A 7 -1.88 -7.07 17.55
CA PHE A 7 -0.52 -7.56 17.46
C PHE A 7 -0.42 -9.07 17.67
N ASP A 8 0.59 -9.69 17.06
CA ASP A 8 1.05 -11.02 17.45
C ASP A 8 1.45 -11.05 18.93
N LYS A 9 1.22 -12.16 19.62
CA LYS A 9 1.55 -12.32 21.05
C LYS A 9 3.04 -12.10 21.33
N GLN A 10 3.91 -12.38 20.35
CA GLN A 10 5.35 -12.21 20.47
C GLN A 10 5.84 -10.85 19.95
N PHE A 11 4.96 -9.97 19.46
CA PHE A 11 5.36 -8.72 18.82
C PHE A 11 6.26 -7.86 19.70
N PHE A 12 5.84 -7.57 20.94
CA PHE A 12 6.61 -6.70 21.82
C PHE A 12 7.91 -7.35 22.30
N ALA A 13 7.92 -8.66 22.55
CA ALA A 13 9.15 -9.39 22.88
C ALA A 13 10.15 -9.35 21.71
N TYR A 14 9.68 -9.55 20.48
CA TYR A 14 10.51 -9.48 19.29
C TYR A 14 11.03 -8.05 19.05
N LEU A 15 10.17 -7.03 19.19
CA LEU A 15 10.57 -5.63 19.09
C LEU A 15 11.65 -5.28 20.12
N SER A 16 11.47 -5.66 21.39
CA SER A 16 12.46 -5.41 22.45
C SER A 16 13.78 -6.10 22.15
N TYR A 17 13.76 -7.37 21.73
CA TYR A 17 14.96 -8.09 21.32
C TYR A 17 15.67 -7.38 20.17
N LYS A 18 14.95 -7.04 19.10
CA LYS A 18 15.50 -6.32 17.93
C LYS A 18 16.08 -4.97 18.32
N PHE A 19 15.42 -4.22 19.19
CA PHE A 19 15.91 -2.93 19.68
C PHE A 19 17.24 -3.08 20.43
N LEU A 20 17.34 -4.08 21.31
CA LEU A 20 18.54 -4.29 22.12
C LEU A 20 19.71 -4.88 21.32
N SER A 21 19.42 -5.67 20.28
CA SER A 21 20.44 -6.33 19.46
C SER A 21 20.91 -5.49 18.26
N ALA A 22 20.14 -4.51 17.82
CA ALA A 22 20.44 -3.79 16.59
C ALA A 22 21.57 -2.77 16.79
N PRO A 23 22.46 -2.60 15.79
CA PRO A 23 23.39 -1.47 15.79
C PRO A 23 22.60 -0.17 15.59
N ASN A 24 22.89 0.85 16.41
CA ASN A 24 22.26 2.16 16.34
C ASN A 24 20.72 2.14 16.37
N PRO A 25 20.08 1.51 17.36
CA PRO A 25 18.63 1.29 17.37
C PRO A 25 17.84 2.60 17.39
N TYR A 26 18.44 3.67 17.89
CA TYR A 26 17.83 5.00 17.89
C TYR A 26 17.60 5.59 16.49
N TYR A 27 18.18 5.04 15.43
CA TYR A 27 17.91 5.47 14.04
C TYR A 27 17.05 4.48 13.25
N LEU A 28 16.36 3.55 13.93
CA LEU A 28 15.54 2.54 13.29
C LEU A 28 14.05 2.82 13.48
N PHE A 29 13.30 2.58 12.41
CA PHE A 29 11.88 2.28 12.48
C PHE A 29 11.71 0.76 12.47
N TRP A 30 10.73 0.25 13.20
CA TRP A 30 10.36 -1.16 13.15
C TRP A 30 8.95 -1.32 12.62
N GLN A 31 8.81 -2.15 11.59
CA GLN A 31 7.57 -2.31 10.83
C GLN A 31 7.20 -3.79 10.73
N SER A 32 6.02 -4.16 11.23
CA SER A 32 5.42 -5.48 11.03
C SER A 32 4.72 -5.60 9.68
N ALA A 33 4.34 -6.82 9.30
CA ALA A 33 3.36 -7.03 8.25
C ALA A 33 1.99 -6.50 8.70
N ASN A 34 1.65 -5.30 8.26
CA ASN A 34 0.33 -4.71 8.51
C ASN A 34 -0.68 -5.34 7.54
N VAL A 35 -1.53 -6.22 8.06
CA VAL A 35 -2.50 -7.02 7.30
C VAL A 35 -3.92 -6.68 7.75
N THR A 36 -4.91 -6.97 6.92
CA THR A 36 -6.32 -6.62 7.18
C THR A 36 -7.20 -7.85 7.36
N TYR A 37 -6.88 -8.66 8.37
CA TYR A 37 -7.52 -9.98 8.57
C TYR A 37 -8.62 -10.00 9.63
N ASN A 38 -8.75 -8.97 10.47
CA ASN A 38 -9.67 -8.95 11.61
C ASN A 38 -11.13 -9.20 11.18
N ASN A 39 -11.57 -8.49 10.14
CA ASN A 39 -12.95 -8.50 9.66
C ASN A 39 -13.06 -8.86 8.16
N PHE A 40 -12.07 -9.58 7.63
CA PHE A 40 -11.92 -9.87 6.19
C PHE A 40 -13.18 -10.47 5.54
N TRP A 41 -13.84 -11.42 6.25
CA TRP A 41 -15.07 -12.05 5.78
C TRP A 41 -16.33 -11.22 6.07
N GLN A 42 -16.23 -10.09 6.73
CA GLN A 42 -17.36 -9.24 7.08
C GLN A 42 -17.51 -8.02 6.14
N VAL A 43 -16.51 -7.78 5.29
CA VAL A 43 -16.54 -6.68 4.31
C VAL A 43 -17.09 -7.12 2.94
N PRO A 44 -17.65 -6.17 2.16
CA PRO A 44 -17.99 -6.36 0.75
C PRO A 44 -16.88 -7.06 -0.05
N SER A 45 -17.25 -7.87 -1.05
CA SER A 45 -16.30 -8.57 -1.94
C SER A 45 -15.31 -7.61 -2.59
N PHE A 46 -15.76 -6.46 -3.09
CA PHE A 46 -14.88 -5.44 -3.68
C PHE A 46 -13.80 -4.94 -2.71
N ILE A 47 -14.14 -4.71 -1.43
CA ILE A 47 -13.16 -4.30 -0.41
C ILE A 47 -12.23 -5.46 -0.07
N ARG A 48 -12.76 -6.68 -0.06
CA ARG A 48 -12.01 -7.89 0.25
C ARG A 48 -10.89 -8.14 -0.76
N ILE A 49 -11.15 -7.93 -2.05
CA ILE A 49 -10.14 -8.02 -3.12
C ILE A 49 -9.01 -7.01 -2.87
N ILE A 50 -9.34 -5.75 -2.57
CA ILE A 50 -8.34 -4.71 -2.27
C ILE A 50 -7.56 -5.05 -0.99
N SER A 51 -8.24 -5.56 0.04
CA SER A 51 -7.63 -5.94 1.32
C SER A 51 -6.68 -7.14 1.19
N PHE A 52 -7.02 -8.09 0.32
CA PHE A 52 -6.18 -9.23 -0.05
C PHE A 52 -4.86 -8.76 -0.65
N PHE A 53 -4.91 -7.96 -1.73
CA PHE A 53 -3.69 -7.45 -2.37
C PHE A 53 -2.91 -6.51 -1.44
N GLY A 54 -3.61 -5.66 -0.69
CA GLY A 54 -2.97 -4.76 0.28
C GLY A 54 -2.20 -5.52 1.37
N SER A 55 -2.77 -6.58 1.92
CA SER A 55 -2.10 -7.40 2.94
C SER A 55 -0.86 -8.11 2.37
N LEU A 56 -0.99 -8.77 1.22
CA LEU A 56 0.12 -9.45 0.55
C LEU A 56 1.23 -8.48 0.12
N TRP A 57 0.87 -7.29 -0.37
CA TRP A 57 1.83 -6.24 -0.67
C TRP A 57 2.64 -5.85 0.57
N ARG A 58 1.97 -5.60 1.70
CA ARG A 58 2.63 -5.24 2.96
C ARG A 58 3.54 -6.34 3.48
N ILE A 59 3.15 -7.61 3.31
CA ILE A 59 4.01 -8.76 3.62
C ILE A 59 5.24 -8.77 2.71
N SER A 60 5.05 -8.58 1.41
CA SER A 60 6.14 -8.61 0.43
C SER A 60 7.16 -7.49 0.64
N LEU A 61 6.75 -6.34 1.18
CA LEU A 61 7.66 -5.21 1.43
C LEU A 61 8.67 -5.51 2.53
N LEU A 62 8.38 -6.42 3.47
CA LEU A 62 9.28 -6.76 4.57
C LEU A 62 10.65 -7.29 4.11
N VAL A 63 10.72 -7.86 2.91
CA VAL A 63 11.95 -8.42 2.33
C VAL A 63 12.58 -7.52 1.27
N GLN A 64 12.02 -6.34 1.00
CA GLN A 64 12.46 -5.45 -0.09
C GLN A 64 13.42 -4.33 0.36
N GLY A 65 13.97 -4.42 1.57
CA GLY A 65 15.00 -3.52 2.07
C GLY A 65 14.55 -2.05 2.05
N LEU A 66 15.19 -1.21 1.23
CA LEU A 66 14.91 0.23 1.17
C LEU A 66 13.51 0.59 0.67
N ARG A 67 12.75 -0.35 0.08
CA ARG A 67 11.32 -0.11 -0.24
C ARG A 67 10.41 -0.21 0.97
N LEU A 68 10.87 -0.80 2.08
CA LEU A 68 10.08 -0.84 3.30
C LEU A 68 10.07 0.55 3.93
N ILE A 69 8.94 1.22 3.85
CA ILE A 69 8.66 2.50 4.50
C ILE A 69 7.55 2.27 5.53
N PRO A 70 7.72 2.74 6.79
CA PRO A 70 6.74 2.53 7.83
C PRO A 70 5.44 3.26 7.49
N ASN A 71 4.31 2.64 7.85
CA ASN A 71 2.99 3.21 7.61
C ASN A 71 1.96 2.66 8.60
N SER A 72 1.00 3.49 9.02
CA SER A 72 -0.09 3.21 9.96
C SER A 72 0.36 2.71 11.35
N VAL A 73 0.96 1.52 11.43
CA VAL A 73 1.46 0.91 12.66
C VAL A 73 2.95 0.58 12.51
N TYR A 74 3.78 1.36 13.18
CA TYR A 74 5.22 1.18 13.29
C TYR A 74 5.69 1.53 14.71
N SER A 75 6.93 1.19 15.03
CA SER A 75 7.63 1.63 16.23
C SER A 75 8.86 2.46 15.85
N LEU A 76 9.23 3.42 16.67
CA LEU A 76 10.47 4.20 16.57
C LEU A 76 10.93 4.61 17.97
N SER A 77 12.20 4.98 18.12
CA SER A 77 12.70 5.47 19.41
C SER A 77 12.14 6.85 19.73
N PHE A 78 11.77 7.10 20.98
CA PHE A 78 11.31 8.42 21.42
C PHE A 78 12.38 9.50 21.21
N LYS A 79 13.67 9.12 21.36
CA LYS A 79 14.80 10.00 21.08
C LYS A 79 14.78 10.50 19.63
N LEU A 80 14.65 9.60 18.65
CA LEU A 80 14.56 9.97 17.24
C LEU A 80 13.41 10.93 16.98
N LEU A 81 12.24 10.59 17.51
CA LEU A 81 11.03 11.41 17.36
C LEU A 81 11.25 12.83 17.90
N LYS A 82 11.88 12.96 19.07
CA LYS A 82 12.24 14.26 19.65
C LYS A 82 13.26 15.01 18.79
N ASP A 83 14.33 14.33 18.36
CA ASP A 83 15.42 14.92 17.57
C ASP A 83 14.93 15.45 16.22
N VAL A 84 13.92 14.80 15.61
CA VAL A 84 13.33 15.25 14.34
C VAL A 84 12.23 16.30 14.52
N GLY A 85 11.80 16.56 15.75
CA GLY A 85 10.77 17.54 16.09
C GLY A 85 9.35 17.04 15.83
N TYR A 86 9.06 15.82 16.29
CA TYR A 86 7.74 15.18 16.28
C TYR A 86 7.10 15.06 14.88
N TRP A 87 5.84 14.62 14.85
CA TRP A 87 5.03 14.51 13.65
C TRP A 87 4.59 15.87 13.10
N ASP A 88 4.49 15.98 11.78
CA ASP A 88 3.93 17.17 11.13
C ASP A 88 2.40 17.16 11.34
N THR A 89 1.83 18.25 11.86
CA THR A 89 0.40 18.31 12.23
C THR A 89 -0.50 18.84 11.12
N ASP A 90 0.09 19.33 10.04
CA ASP A 90 -0.58 20.00 8.93
C ASP A 90 -0.64 19.14 7.65
N VAL A 91 -0.25 17.87 7.75
CA VAL A 91 -0.22 16.91 6.64
C VAL A 91 -1.23 15.77 6.87
N ILE A 92 -1.86 15.32 5.79
CA ILE A 92 -2.79 14.17 5.79
C ILE A 92 -2.04 12.83 5.93
N PRO A 93 -0.97 12.55 5.15
CA PRO A 93 -0.21 11.29 5.22
C PRO A 93 0.90 11.36 6.28
N GLU A 94 0.56 11.75 7.51
CA GLU A 94 1.53 11.98 8.60
C GLU A 94 2.45 10.77 8.84
N ASP A 95 1.87 9.57 8.80
CA ASP A 95 2.53 8.30 9.10
C ASP A 95 3.64 7.95 8.10
N TYR A 96 3.49 8.35 6.84
CA TYR A 96 4.50 8.18 5.80
C TYR A 96 5.56 9.30 5.87
N ARG A 97 5.10 10.53 6.12
CA ARG A 97 5.91 11.75 6.14
C ARG A 97 7.02 11.73 7.18
N ILE A 98 6.72 11.22 8.37
CA ILE A 98 7.69 11.17 9.48
C ILE A 98 8.97 10.40 9.13
N PHE A 99 8.88 9.34 8.33
CA PHE A 99 10.04 8.59 7.89
C PHE A 99 10.97 9.45 7.03
N PHE A 100 10.43 10.15 6.02
CA PHE A 100 11.22 11.01 5.15
C PHE A 100 11.83 12.18 5.92
N LYS A 101 11.04 12.81 6.81
CA LYS A 101 11.51 13.87 7.70
C LYS A 101 12.69 13.38 8.54
N ALA A 102 12.57 12.21 9.16
CA ALA A 102 13.64 11.63 9.97
C ALA A 102 14.86 11.23 9.14
N PHE A 103 14.65 10.61 7.97
CA PHE A 103 15.71 10.24 7.05
C PHE A 103 16.55 11.45 6.63
N PHE A 104 15.90 12.54 6.20
CA PHE A 104 16.61 13.73 5.75
C PHE A 104 17.21 14.55 6.89
N LYS A 105 16.52 14.72 8.02
CA LYS A 105 17.09 15.45 9.18
C LYS A 105 18.32 14.78 9.79
N THR A 106 18.42 13.46 9.68
CA THR A 106 19.54 12.68 10.23
C THR A 106 20.66 12.43 9.22
N GLY A 107 20.61 13.04 8.03
CA GLY A 107 21.61 12.81 6.98
C GLY A 107 21.60 11.38 6.44
N GLY A 108 20.43 10.74 6.35
CA GLY A 108 20.26 9.41 5.77
C GLY A 108 20.59 8.23 6.70
N LYS A 109 20.85 8.49 7.99
CA LYS A 109 21.14 7.47 9.01
C LYS A 109 19.97 6.54 9.29
N VAL A 110 18.75 7.03 9.10
CA VAL A 110 17.54 6.25 9.37
C VAL A 110 17.37 5.09 8.40
N SER A 111 16.92 3.95 8.92
CA SER A 111 16.48 2.79 8.15
C SER A 111 15.29 2.11 8.82
N VAL A 112 14.72 1.12 8.13
CA VAL A 112 13.56 0.37 8.61
C VAL A 112 13.96 -1.09 8.77
N GLU A 113 13.73 -1.62 9.96
CA GLU A 113 13.90 -3.04 10.27
C GLU A 113 12.54 -3.75 10.23
N PRO A 114 12.41 -4.83 9.44
CA PRO A 114 11.19 -5.61 9.42
C PRO A 114 11.04 -6.41 10.73
N ILE A 115 9.82 -6.42 11.26
CA ILE A 115 9.36 -7.40 12.22
C ILE A 115 8.56 -8.44 11.44
N PHE A 116 9.09 -9.66 11.33
CA PHE A 116 8.45 -10.77 10.61
C PHE A 116 7.29 -11.40 11.39
N LEU A 117 6.43 -10.57 11.96
CA LEU A 117 5.17 -10.91 12.59
C LEU A 117 4.06 -10.06 11.99
N LYS A 118 2.82 -10.54 12.14
CA LYS A 118 1.64 -9.84 11.64
C LYS A 118 1.12 -8.87 12.70
N THR A 119 0.73 -7.69 12.25
CA THR A 119 -0.16 -6.78 12.98
C THR A 119 -1.41 -6.65 12.14
N SER A 120 -2.51 -7.17 12.66
CA SER A 120 -3.77 -7.29 11.93
C SER A 120 -4.71 -6.14 12.29
N MET A 121 -5.36 -5.58 11.28
CA MET A 121 -6.26 -4.42 11.40
C MET A 121 -7.59 -4.71 10.71
N ASP A 122 -8.56 -3.81 10.86
CA ASP A 122 -9.84 -3.87 10.18
C ASP A 122 -9.75 -3.25 8.78
N SER A 123 -10.34 -3.94 7.80
CA SER A 123 -10.75 -3.32 6.55
C SER A 123 -11.94 -2.37 6.80
N PRO A 124 -12.09 -1.28 6.02
CA PRO A 124 -13.21 -0.35 6.20
C PRO A 124 -14.55 -1.07 6.12
N LYS A 125 -15.32 -0.95 7.19
CA LYS A 125 -16.65 -1.55 7.35
C LYS A 125 -17.58 -0.57 8.04
N SER A 126 -18.78 -0.47 7.49
CA SER A 126 -19.89 0.34 7.97
C SER A 126 -21.13 -0.53 8.16
N LYS A 127 -22.18 0.04 8.76
CA LYS A 127 -23.49 -0.61 8.98
C LYS A 127 -24.15 -1.15 7.70
N THR A 128 -23.83 -0.58 6.53
CA THR A 128 -24.45 -0.97 5.25
C THR A 128 -23.38 -1.21 4.20
N TYR A 129 -23.66 -2.12 3.26
CA TYR A 129 -22.78 -2.46 2.14
C TYR A 129 -22.25 -1.22 1.39
N PHE A 130 -23.15 -0.32 0.97
CA PHE A 130 -22.78 0.87 0.20
C PHE A 130 -21.93 1.85 1.00
N ARG A 131 -22.26 2.10 2.27
CA ARG A 131 -21.43 2.94 3.15
C ARG A 131 -20.03 2.36 3.33
N SER A 132 -19.87 1.03 3.40
CA SER A 132 -18.54 0.41 3.46
C SER A 132 -17.72 0.71 2.19
N LEU A 133 -18.34 0.61 1.01
CA LEU A 133 -17.69 0.96 -0.25
C LEU A 133 -17.29 2.45 -0.29
N LEU A 134 -18.19 3.34 0.13
CA LEU A 134 -17.93 4.78 0.19
C LEU A 134 -16.79 5.10 1.19
N ASN A 135 -16.75 4.44 2.34
CA ASN A 135 -15.68 4.60 3.32
C ASN A 135 -14.34 4.16 2.74
N LYS A 136 -14.29 3.04 2.02
CA LYS A 136 -13.08 2.59 1.33
C LYS A 136 -12.66 3.59 0.25
N TYR A 137 -13.59 4.08 -0.55
CA TYR A 137 -13.34 5.11 -1.55
C TYR A 137 -12.70 6.37 -0.93
N GLN A 138 -13.26 6.88 0.17
CA GLN A 138 -12.68 8.05 0.85
C GLN A 138 -11.33 7.75 1.51
N GLN A 139 -11.11 6.54 2.01
CA GLN A 139 -9.80 6.11 2.53
C GLN A 139 -8.72 6.19 1.43
N GLU A 140 -9.03 5.66 0.25
CA GLU A 140 -8.10 5.67 -0.91
C GLU A 140 -7.83 7.09 -1.41
N ARG A 141 -8.83 7.99 -1.38
CA ARG A 141 -8.61 9.42 -1.66
C ARG A 141 -7.63 10.06 -0.69
N ARG A 142 -7.72 9.73 0.61
CA ARG A 142 -6.79 10.26 1.62
C ARG A 142 -5.39 9.71 1.46
N TRP A 143 -5.25 8.43 1.13
CA TRP A 143 -3.94 7.81 0.92
C TRP A 143 -3.24 8.33 -0.34
N SER A 144 -3.96 8.40 -1.46
CA SER A 144 -3.43 8.97 -2.71
C SER A 144 -3.11 10.46 -2.63
N TRP A 145 -3.70 11.19 -1.67
CA TRP A 145 -3.28 12.56 -1.37
C TRP A 145 -1.81 12.66 -0.95
N GLY A 146 -1.16 11.54 -0.63
CA GLY A 146 0.28 11.42 -0.36
C GLY A 146 1.19 12.13 -1.36
N ILE A 147 0.78 12.23 -2.63
CA ILE A 147 1.51 12.96 -3.66
C ILE A 147 1.75 14.44 -3.32
N SER A 148 0.96 15.05 -2.43
CA SER A 148 1.17 16.43 -1.98
C SER A 148 2.54 16.63 -1.33
N ASP A 149 3.15 15.56 -0.81
CA ASP A 149 4.44 15.60 -0.14
C ASP A 149 5.63 15.45 -1.09
N ASP A 150 5.41 15.03 -2.34
CA ASP A 150 6.50 14.76 -3.29
C ASP A 150 7.36 15.99 -3.56
N ALA A 151 6.75 17.19 -3.59
CA ALA A 151 7.47 18.44 -3.76
C ALA A 151 8.50 18.67 -2.64
N ILE A 152 8.17 18.33 -1.40
CA ILE A 152 9.12 18.48 -0.29
C ILE A 152 10.14 17.35 -0.25
N TYR A 153 9.77 16.13 -0.66
CA TYR A 153 10.72 15.03 -0.78
C TYR A 153 11.78 15.33 -1.83
N LEU A 154 11.37 15.92 -2.97
CA LEU A 154 12.28 16.43 -3.99
C LEU A 154 13.14 17.58 -3.47
N LYS A 155 12.55 18.54 -2.74
CA LYS A 155 13.30 19.62 -2.11
C LYS A 155 14.39 19.07 -1.19
N TRP A 156 14.05 18.17 -0.27
CA TRP A 156 15.02 17.55 0.63
C TRP A 156 16.06 16.71 -0.10
N TRP A 157 15.66 15.99 -1.15
CA TRP A 157 16.58 15.26 -2.01
C TRP A 157 17.64 16.19 -2.64
N LEU A 158 17.22 17.38 -3.09
CA LEU A 158 18.12 18.40 -3.65
C LEU A 158 18.99 19.07 -2.59
N THR A 159 18.43 19.45 -1.44
CA THR A 159 19.10 20.34 -0.47
C THR A 159 19.93 19.59 0.57
N VAL A 160 19.54 18.40 0.99
CA VAL A 160 20.25 17.62 2.02
C VAL A 160 21.35 16.79 1.36
N LYS A 161 22.59 17.25 1.47
CA LYS A 161 23.75 16.65 0.79
C LYS A 161 24.41 15.53 1.59
N GLU A 162 24.20 15.52 2.90
CA GLU A 162 24.75 14.57 3.86
C GLU A 162 24.19 13.15 3.67
N ALA A 163 22.95 13.05 3.17
CA ALA A 163 22.31 11.76 2.91
C ALA A 163 22.93 11.06 1.69
N PRO A 164 23.30 9.76 1.78
CA PRO A 164 23.94 9.03 0.69
C PRO A 164 23.12 9.08 -0.60
N PHE A 165 23.72 9.53 -1.70
CA PHE A 165 23.04 9.83 -2.96
C PHE A 165 22.17 8.68 -3.45
N PHE A 166 22.75 7.47 -3.58
CA PHE A 166 22.00 6.30 -4.06
C PHE A 166 20.82 5.94 -3.15
N LYS A 167 21.01 5.99 -1.83
CA LYS A 167 19.95 5.67 -0.86
C LYS A 167 18.80 6.66 -0.95
N LYS A 168 19.09 7.96 -0.95
CA LYS A 168 18.04 8.99 -1.05
C LYS A 168 17.35 8.98 -2.41
N THR A 169 18.09 8.76 -3.50
CA THR A 169 17.52 8.68 -4.86
C THR A 169 16.62 7.45 -5.00
N TYR A 170 17.02 6.31 -4.45
CA TYR A 170 16.19 5.10 -4.47
C TYR A 170 14.89 5.31 -3.69
N ILE A 171 14.96 5.80 -2.44
CA ILE A 171 13.76 5.98 -1.61
C ILE A 171 12.82 7.04 -2.22
N VAL A 172 13.34 8.21 -2.60
CA VAL A 172 12.52 9.28 -3.18
C VAL A 172 12.00 8.91 -4.57
N GLY A 173 12.82 8.27 -5.39
CA GLY A 173 12.40 7.81 -6.72
C GLY A 173 11.27 6.78 -6.64
N ASN A 174 11.35 5.81 -5.72
CA ASN A 174 10.29 4.81 -5.54
C ASN A 174 8.99 5.43 -5.03
N VAL A 175 9.01 6.34 -4.05
CA VAL A 175 7.76 6.95 -3.57
C VAL A 175 7.08 7.80 -4.65
N ILE A 176 7.84 8.57 -5.42
CA ILE A 176 7.29 9.36 -6.53
C ILE A 176 6.71 8.43 -7.59
N LEU A 177 7.43 7.35 -7.92
CA LEU A 177 6.95 6.36 -8.88
C LEU A 177 5.65 5.71 -8.38
N ASP A 178 5.59 5.30 -7.11
CA ASP A 178 4.41 4.68 -6.52
C ASP A 178 3.21 5.66 -6.51
N HIS A 179 3.42 6.92 -6.12
CA HIS A 179 2.38 7.95 -6.17
C HIS A 179 1.88 8.23 -7.59
N VAL A 180 2.77 8.39 -8.57
CA VAL A 180 2.40 8.66 -9.97
C VAL A 180 1.70 7.46 -10.60
N LEU A 181 2.18 6.24 -10.35
CA LEU A 181 1.59 5.04 -10.95
C LEU A 181 0.25 4.67 -10.33
N TRP A 182 -0.02 5.02 -9.06
CA TRP A 182 -1.27 4.65 -8.40
C TRP A 182 -2.55 4.99 -9.20
N PRO A 183 -2.80 6.25 -9.61
CA PRO A 183 -3.99 6.57 -10.39
C PRO A 183 -3.94 6.06 -11.84
N VAL A 184 -2.75 5.78 -12.39
CA VAL A 184 -2.59 5.54 -13.84
C VAL A 184 -2.52 4.04 -14.18
N ASN A 185 -1.99 3.20 -13.28
CA ASN A 185 -1.65 1.81 -13.56
C ASN A 185 -2.87 0.99 -14.06
N TRP A 186 -4.04 1.21 -13.47
CA TRP A 186 -5.26 0.52 -13.90
C TRP A 186 -5.62 0.84 -15.36
N TYR A 187 -5.50 2.11 -15.77
CA TYR A 187 -5.78 2.54 -17.15
C TYR A 187 -4.75 1.96 -18.11
N ILE A 188 -3.46 1.95 -17.73
CA ILE A 188 -2.40 1.38 -18.56
C ILE A 188 -2.64 -0.11 -18.81
N ILE A 189 -2.94 -0.89 -17.76
CA ILE A 189 -3.09 -2.34 -17.87
C ILE A 189 -4.41 -2.71 -18.55
N THR A 190 -5.50 -2.03 -18.23
CA THR A 190 -6.85 -2.46 -18.66
C THR A 190 -7.25 -1.87 -20.01
N ILE A 191 -6.81 -0.65 -20.33
CA ILE A 191 -7.27 0.09 -21.51
C ILE A 191 -6.24 0.09 -22.64
N SER A 192 -4.94 0.27 -22.35
CA SER A 192 -3.93 0.60 -23.38
C SER A 192 -3.88 -0.40 -24.54
N ALA A 193 -3.89 -1.71 -24.27
CA ALA A 193 -3.81 -2.72 -25.33
C ALA A 193 -5.03 -2.66 -26.29
N ASN A 194 -6.23 -2.49 -25.75
CA ASN A 194 -7.47 -2.38 -26.53
C ASN A 194 -7.54 -1.03 -27.27
N LEU A 195 -7.05 0.04 -26.65
CA LEU A 195 -7.04 1.38 -27.24
C LEU A 195 -6.14 1.45 -28.49
N ILE A 196 -4.97 0.82 -28.47
CA ILE A 196 -4.06 0.79 -29.62
C ILE A 196 -4.69 0.10 -30.83
N VAL A 197 -5.36 -1.04 -30.60
CA VAL A 197 -6.06 -1.78 -31.66
C VAL A 197 -7.23 -0.97 -32.22
N PHE A 198 -7.96 -0.26 -31.36
CA PHE A 198 -9.07 0.60 -31.77
C PHE A 198 -8.62 1.83 -32.57
N LEU A 199 -7.57 2.53 -32.11
CA LEU A 199 -7.07 3.76 -32.74
C LEU A 199 -6.30 3.50 -34.04
N ASN A 200 -5.65 2.35 -34.17
CA ASN A 200 -4.89 1.98 -35.36
C ASN A 200 -5.26 0.57 -35.84
N PRO A 201 -6.31 0.41 -36.65
CA PRO A 201 -6.73 -0.89 -37.17
C PRO A 201 -5.63 -1.60 -37.99
N VAL A 202 -4.70 -0.85 -38.59
CA VAL A 202 -3.56 -1.40 -39.35
C VAL A 202 -2.53 -2.06 -38.43
N PHE A 203 -2.48 -1.68 -37.15
CA PHE A 203 -1.60 -2.28 -36.15
C PHE A 203 -1.78 -3.80 -36.06
N THR A 204 -3.01 -4.30 -36.19
CA THR A 204 -3.29 -5.75 -36.16
C THR A 204 -2.63 -6.52 -37.30
N ARG A 205 -2.28 -5.85 -38.40
CA ARG A 205 -1.58 -6.43 -39.56
C ARG A 205 -0.06 -6.44 -39.40
N THR A 206 0.46 -5.79 -38.36
CA THR A 206 1.90 -5.83 -38.06
C THR A 206 2.28 -7.13 -37.36
N SER A 207 3.54 -7.55 -37.46
CA SER A 207 4.05 -8.71 -36.71
C SER A 207 3.83 -8.58 -35.20
N LEU A 208 3.89 -7.34 -34.66
CA LEU A 208 3.63 -7.09 -33.25
C LEU A 208 2.14 -7.24 -32.91
N GLY A 209 1.24 -6.67 -33.72
CA GLY A 209 -0.20 -6.78 -33.51
C GLY A 209 -0.72 -8.22 -33.60
N TYR A 210 -0.14 -9.04 -34.49
CA TYR A 210 -0.45 -10.47 -34.59
C TYR A 210 0.01 -11.27 -33.36
N ASN A 211 1.19 -10.96 -32.82
CA ASN A 211 1.74 -11.66 -31.64
C ASN A 211 1.17 -11.15 -30.31
N LEU A 212 0.61 -9.94 -30.27
CA LEU A 212 0.15 -9.29 -29.04
C LEU A 212 -0.86 -10.13 -28.24
N PRO A 213 -1.91 -10.75 -28.83
CA PRO A 213 -2.84 -11.60 -28.08
C PRO A 213 -2.17 -12.84 -27.51
N ARG A 214 -1.23 -13.46 -28.25
CA ARG A 214 -0.49 -14.65 -27.78
C ARG A 214 0.41 -14.32 -26.60
N MET A 215 1.16 -13.23 -26.69
CA MET A 215 2.01 -12.75 -25.59
C MET A 215 1.17 -12.34 -24.38
N SER A 216 0.07 -11.63 -24.60
CA SER A 216 -0.86 -11.23 -23.53
C SER A 216 -1.47 -12.44 -22.85
N GLY A 217 -1.89 -13.46 -23.61
CA GLY A 217 -2.42 -14.71 -23.06
C GLY A 217 -1.39 -15.46 -22.22
N PHE A 218 -0.13 -15.51 -22.65
CA PHE A 218 0.96 -16.11 -21.88
C PHE A 218 1.21 -15.37 -20.55
N ILE A 219 1.33 -14.03 -20.61
CA ILE A 219 1.49 -13.19 -19.41
C ILE A 219 0.31 -13.37 -18.46
N LEU A 220 -0.92 -13.32 -18.98
CA LEU A 220 -2.13 -13.52 -18.18
C LEU A 220 -2.16 -14.90 -17.52
N THR A 221 -1.71 -15.95 -18.22
CA THR A 221 -1.60 -17.30 -17.65
C THR A 221 -0.62 -17.34 -16.48
N LEU A 222 0.55 -16.71 -16.63
CA LEU A 222 1.52 -16.58 -15.54
C LEU A 222 0.95 -15.77 -14.36
N CYS A 223 0.25 -14.67 -14.64
CA CYS A 223 -0.42 -13.88 -13.60
C CYS A 223 -1.51 -14.66 -12.87
N LEU A 224 -2.29 -15.49 -13.58
CA LEU A 224 -3.30 -16.36 -12.97
C LEU A 224 -2.65 -17.42 -12.08
N PHE A 225 -1.57 -18.06 -12.53
CA PHE A 225 -0.81 -18.99 -11.69
C PHE A 225 -0.26 -18.30 -10.43
N ALA A 226 0.35 -17.13 -10.57
CA ALA A 226 0.82 -16.34 -9.44
C ALA A 226 -0.32 -15.96 -8.49
N LEU A 227 -1.51 -15.60 -9.01
CA LEU A 227 -2.70 -15.33 -8.21
C LEU A 227 -3.12 -16.55 -7.39
N PHE A 228 -3.08 -17.76 -7.95
CA PHE A 228 -3.37 -18.98 -7.18
C PHE A 228 -2.37 -19.19 -6.04
N VAL A 229 -1.08 -18.96 -6.28
CA VAL A 229 -0.06 -19.03 -5.22
C VAL A 229 -0.32 -17.99 -4.14
N LEU A 230 -0.65 -16.75 -4.52
CA LEU A 230 -0.98 -15.68 -3.59
C LEU A 230 -2.23 -15.99 -2.76
N ILE A 231 -3.25 -16.60 -3.37
CA ILE A 231 -4.45 -17.06 -2.66
C ILE A 231 -4.06 -18.09 -1.60
N TYR A 232 -3.24 -19.08 -1.96
CA TYR A 232 -2.77 -20.10 -1.02
C TYR A 232 -2.00 -19.47 0.16
N VAL A 233 -1.03 -18.60 -0.13
CA VAL A 233 -0.24 -17.91 0.90
C VAL A 233 -1.14 -17.08 1.81
N ASP A 234 -2.08 -16.32 1.27
CA ASP A 234 -2.99 -15.51 2.07
C ASP A 234 -3.88 -16.35 2.99
N PHE A 235 -4.38 -17.49 2.52
CA PHE A 235 -5.15 -18.42 3.36
C PHE A 235 -4.32 -18.99 4.51
N ASP A 236 -3.07 -19.39 4.25
CA ASP A 236 -2.14 -19.87 5.28
C ASP A 236 -1.82 -18.77 6.31
N MET A 237 -1.65 -17.54 5.84
CA MET A 237 -1.34 -16.39 6.69
C MET A 237 -2.52 -15.90 7.53
N ARG A 238 -3.76 -16.27 7.23
CA ARG A 238 -4.92 -15.87 8.05
C ARG A 238 -4.92 -16.63 9.37
N SER A 239 -5.05 -15.89 10.47
CA SER A 239 -5.17 -16.52 11.79
C SER A 239 -6.53 -17.22 11.92
N LYS A 240 -6.52 -18.45 12.45
CA LYS A 240 -7.73 -19.18 12.87
C LYS A 240 -8.52 -18.45 13.97
N ARG A 241 -7.92 -17.42 14.59
CA ARG A 241 -8.51 -16.60 15.64
C ARG A 241 -9.66 -15.71 15.17
N TYR A 242 -9.68 -15.30 13.90
CA TYR A 242 -10.72 -14.41 13.38
C TYR A 242 -11.94 -15.21 12.92
N GLN A 243 -13.12 -14.58 12.92
CA GLN A 243 -14.34 -15.23 12.46
C GLN A 243 -14.18 -15.71 11.01
N GLY A 244 -14.06 -17.02 10.83
CA GLY A 244 -13.98 -17.64 9.52
C GLY A 244 -15.33 -17.60 8.81
N ALA A 245 -15.31 -17.46 7.50
CA ALA A 245 -16.47 -17.74 6.67
C ALA A 245 -16.74 -19.26 6.57
N SER A 246 -17.95 -19.64 6.15
CA SER A 246 -18.26 -21.03 5.82
C SER A 246 -17.31 -21.59 4.75
N LYS A 247 -17.04 -22.90 4.78
CA LYS A 247 -16.15 -23.55 3.79
C LYS A 247 -16.56 -23.26 2.34
N PHE A 248 -17.86 -23.23 2.08
CA PHE A 248 -18.40 -22.86 0.77
C PHE A 248 -18.00 -21.44 0.35
N ARG A 249 -18.12 -20.46 1.26
CA ARG A 249 -17.72 -19.07 1.00
C ARG A 249 -16.21 -18.92 0.79
N GLN A 250 -15.41 -19.74 1.45
CA GLN A 250 -13.96 -19.80 1.21
C GLN A 250 -13.64 -20.42 -0.16
N PHE A 251 -14.36 -21.47 -0.55
CA PHE A 251 -14.20 -22.14 -1.84
C PHE A 251 -14.56 -21.23 -3.03
N ILE A 252 -15.60 -20.39 -2.91
CA ILE A 252 -15.98 -19.44 -3.97
C ILE A 252 -15.14 -18.15 -3.97
N PHE A 253 -14.32 -17.90 -2.95
CA PHE A 253 -13.53 -16.67 -2.84
C PHE A 253 -12.65 -16.39 -4.06
N PRO A 254 -11.97 -17.38 -4.68
CA PRO A 254 -11.23 -17.16 -5.92
C PRO A 254 -12.07 -16.59 -7.08
N LEU A 255 -13.38 -16.86 -7.11
CA LEU A 255 -14.27 -16.29 -8.14
C LEU A 255 -14.52 -14.78 -7.93
N GLU A 256 -14.33 -14.25 -6.72
CA GLU A 256 -14.44 -12.81 -6.47
C GLU A 256 -13.41 -12.02 -7.29
N PHE A 257 -12.25 -12.59 -7.65
CA PHE A 257 -11.21 -11.91 -8.43
C PHE A 257 -11.61 -11.59 -9.87
N VAL A 258 -12.70 -12.16 -10.40
CA VAL A 258 -13.30 -11.70 -11.66
C VAL A 258 -13.74 -10.23 -11.56
N LEU A 259 -14.10 -9.77 -10.36
CA LEU A 259 -14.48 -8.38 -10.08
C LEU A 259 -13.27 -7.46 -9.88
N MET A 260 -12.03 -7.97 -9.96
CA MET A 260 -10.81 -7.19 -9.70
C MET A 260 -10.71 -5.92 -10.57
N PRO A 261 -11.01 -5.94 -11.88
CA PRO A 261 -10.97 -4.72 -12.69
C PRO A 261 -11.96 -3.67 -12.17
N ILE A 262 -13.14 -4.09 -11.72
CA ILE A 262 -14.18 -3.20 -11.21
C ILE A 262 -13.78 -2.66 -9.83
N SER A 263 -13.33 -3.52 -8.90
CA SER A 263 -12.84 -3.05 -7.59
C SER A 263 -11.64 -2.13 -7.72
N GLY A 264 -10.68 -2.48 -8.60
CA GLY A 264 -9.46 -1.70 -8.81
C GLY A 264 -9.77 -0.32 -9.39
N PHE A 265 -10.74 -0.25 -10.30
CA PHE A 265 -11.19 1.03 -10.84
C PHE A 265 -11.85 1.90 -9.76
N PHE A 266 -12.96 1.43 -9.19
CA PHE A 266 -13.79 2.25 -8.31
C PHE A 266 -13.20 2.45 -6.91
N LEU A 267 -12.39 1.53 -6.41
CA LEU A 267 -11.84 1.55 -5.05
C LEU A 267 -10.31 1.65 -5.02
N SER A 268 -9.67 2.08 -6.10
CA SER A 268 -8.23 2.43 -6.08
C SER A 268 -7.88 3.52 -7.10
N SER A 269 -7.95 3.25 -8.40
CA SER A 269 -7.44 4.20 -9.41
C SER A 269 -8.29 5.45 -9.55
N LEU A 270 -9.63 5.32 -9.57
CA LEU A 270 -10.54 6.45 -9.67
C LEU A 270 -10.43 7.40 -8.47
N PRO A 271 -10.53 6.96 -7.19
CA PRO A 271 -10.34 7.86 -6.07
C PRO A 271 -8.96 8.53 -6.08
N ALA A 272 -7.90 7.80 -6.47
CA ALA A 272 -6.56 8.38 -6.60
C ALA A 272 -6.49 9.46 -7.69
N LEU A 273 -7.09 9.22 -8.85
CA LEU A 273 -7.13 10.20 -9.93
C LEU A 273 -7.89 11.46 -9.50
N VAL A 274 -9.04 11.30 -8.86
CA VAL A 274 -9.84 12.42 -8.33
C VAL A 274 -9.04 13.22 -7.29
N SER A 275 -8.30 12.53 -6.42
CA SER A 275 -7.41 13.15 -5.43
C SER A 275 -6.34 14.02 -6.11
N HIS A 276 -5.65 13.48 -7.12
CA HIS A 276 -4.61 14.21 -7.85
C HIS A 276 -5.17 15.39 -8.65
N LEU A 277 -6.31 15.23 -9.34
CA LEU A 277 -6.98 16.31 -10.06
C LEU A 277 -7.41 17.43 -9.13
N GLN A 278 -7.90 17.09 -7.93
CA GLN A 278 -8.27 18.06 -6.92
C GLN A 278 -7.06 18.89 -6.46
N LEU A 279 -5.89 18.25 -6.29
CA LEU A 279 -4.64 18.93 -5.97
C LEU A 279 -4.20 19.87 -7.11
N ILE A 280 -4.28 19.43 -8.37
CA ILE A 280 -3.95 20.24 -9.57
C ILE A 280 -4.81 21.51 -9.64
N ILE A 281 -6.10 21.42 -9.30
CA ILE A 281 -7.04 22.55 -9.31
C ILE A 281 -6.91 23.41 -8.03
N GLY A 282 -5.98 23.09 -7.12
CA GLY A 282 -5.68 23.88 -5.93
C GLY A 282 -6.70 23.72 -4.79
N LYS A 283 -7.62 22.75 -4.86
CA LYS A 283 -8.59 22.48 -3.79
C LYS A 283 -7.95 21.60 -2.73
N ARG A 284 -7.96 22.00 -1.46
CA ARG A 284 -7.44 21.15 -0.37
C ARG A 284 -8.39 20.00 -0.06
N LEU A 285 -7.84 18.86 0.35
CA LEU A 285 -8.62 17.74 0.87
C LEU A 285 -8.81 17.93 2.39
N GLU A 286 -10.05 17.84 2.86
CA GLU A 286 -10.33 17.82 4.31
C GLU A 286 -10.15 16.40 4.85
N TYR A 287 -9.43 16.27 5.97
CA TYR A 287 -9.27 14.98 6.62
C TYR A 287 -10.60 14.53 7.24
N LYS A 288 -11.14 13.40 6.78
CA LYS A 288 -12.31 12.73 7.37
C LYS A 288 -11.93 11.35 7.86
N VAL A 289 -12.03 11.09 9.18
CA VAL A 289 -11.76 9.78 9.78
C VAL A 289 -12.59 8.69 9.07
N THR A 290 -11.99 7.54 8.76
CA THR A 290 -12.73 6.42 8.17
C THR A 290 -13.48 5.71 9.28
N ASP A 291 -14.81 5.62 9.18
CA ASP A 291 -15.57 4.81 10.13
C ASP A 291 -15.21 3.34 10.00
N LYS A 292 -14.86 2.74 11.14
CA LYS A 292 -14.65 1.32 11.35
C LYS A 292 -15.65 0.88 12.42
N SER A 293 -16.73 0.21 12.02
CA SER A 293 -17.81 -0.28 12.90
C SER A 293 -18.02 -1.78 12.78
#